data_AF-A0A4Y5SQP9-F1
#
_entry.id   AF-A0A4Y5SQP9-F1
#
_cell.length_a   1.000
_cell.length_b   1.000
_cell.length_c   1.000
_cell.angle_alpha   90.00
_cell.angle_beta   90.00
_cell.angle_gamma   90.00
#
_symmetry.space_group_name_H-M   'P 1'
#
loop_
_entity.id
_entity.type
_entity.pdbx_description
1 polymer ?
#
loop_
_entity_poly.entity_id
_entity_poly.type
_entity_poly.pdbx_seq_one_letter_code
_entity_poly.pdbx_strand_id
1 'polypeptide(L)'
;MKSADIASAPASERISHQGRQRQDVSQRNEPSTPRTGESGKQGQPFNQASESGFDRPPQGQEYRVVNDHLVLVDTSKFRIVKVLGLLNNLTD
;
A
#
# COMPACT_ATOMS: atom_id res chain seq x y z
N MET A 1 72.85 7.30 3.76
CA MET A 1 72.14 7.58 2.49
C MET A 1 70.87 6.75 2.45
N LYS A 2 69.80 7.29 1.84
CA LYS A 2 68.34 6.92 1.91
C LYS A 2 67.66 7.34 3.23
N SER A 3 67.00 8.51 3.32
CA SER A 3 65.69 8.95 2.73
C SER A 3 64.52 8.23 3.43
N ALA A 4 63.77 8.92 4.30
CA ALA A 4 62.50 9.64 4.02
C ALA A 4 61.34 8.64 3.83
N ASP A 5 60.14 8.73 4.40
CA ASP A 5 59.36 9.88 4.84
C ASP A 5 58.22 9.36 5.75
N ILE A 6 57.77 10.17 6.71
CA ILE A 6 56.67 9.91 7.65
C ILE A 6 55.40 10.55 7.06
N ALA A 7 54.42 9.74 6.64
CA ALA A 7 53.10 10.25 6.27
C ALA A 7 52.09 9.98 7.40
N SER A 8 51.65 11.06 8.04
CA SER A 8 50.56 11.09 9.02
C SER A 8 49.19 11.25 8.34
N ALA A 9 48.20 10.57 8.94
CA ALA A 9 46.78 10.90 9.07
C ALA A 9 45.82 10.65 7.87
N PRO A 10 44.49 10.55 8.12
CA PRO A 10 43.80 9.83 9.18
C PRO A 10 42.68 8.91 8.65
N ALA A 11 42.08 8.14 9.57
CA ALA A 11 40.81 7.46 9.41
C ALA A 11 39.74 8.36 8.79
N SER A 12 39.10 7.89 7.73
CA SER A 12 37.77 8.31 7.30
C SER A 12 37.23 7.22 6.39
N GLU A 13 36.82 6.14 7.04
CA GLU A 13 35.57 5.43 6.79
C GLU A 13 34.68 6.16 5.76
N ARG A 14 34.91 5.90 4.47
CA ARG A 14 34.07 6.42 3.38
C ARG A 14 32.83 5.53 3.28
N ILE A 15 32.02 5.55 4.33
CA ILE A 15 30.61 5.16 4.26
C ILE A 15 29.95 6.21 3.35
N SER A 16 29.95 5.90 2.05
CA SER A 16 29.24 6.69 1.06
C SER A 16 27.78 6.26 1.11
N HIS A 17 27.05 6.96 1.97
CA HIS A 17 25.61 7.09 1.94
C HIS A 17 25.14 7.42 0.51
N GLN A 18 24.25 6.60 -0.06
CA GLN A 18 23.05 7.10 -0.73
C GLN A 18 22.13 5.97 -1.20
N GLY A 19 20.96 5.90 -0.57
CA GLY A 19 19.78 6.34 -1.32
C GLY A 19 19.03 5.28 -2.12
N ARG A 20 19.28 3.98 -1.92
CA ARG A 20 18.19 3.02 -2.08
C ARG A 20 17.58 2.78 -0.71
N GLN A 21 16.74 3.74 -0.33
CA GLN A 21 15.49 3.45 0.36
C GLN A 21 14.79 2.35 -0.46
N ARG A 22 15.22 1.09 -0.28
CA ARG A 22 14.34 -0.03 -0.46
C ARG A 22 13.32 0.22 0.62
N GLN A 23 12.25 0.88 0.19
CA GLN A 23 11.07 1.22 0.95
C GLN A 23 10.90 0.13 1.98
N ASP A 24 11.22 0.51 3.20
CA ASP A 24 10.77 -0.06 4.44
C ASP A 24 9.65 -1.07 4.17
N VAL A 25 10.03 -2.34 3.98
CA VAL A 25 9.13 -3.47 3.68
C VAL A 25 8.40 -3.88 4.97
N SER A 26 8.24 -2.92 5.87
CA SER A 26 7.90 -3.04 7.27
C SER A 26 7.07 -1.83 7.70
N GLN A 27 6.36 -1.21 6.74
CA GLN A 27 5.20 -0.39 7.04
C GLN A 27 4.08 -1.33 7.51
N ARG A 28 4.24 -1.76 8.75
CA ARG A 28 3.23 -1.92 9.79
C ARG A 28 1.96 -2.62 9.33
N ASN A 29 1.87 -3.87 9.77
CA ASN A 29 0.75 -4.81 9.70
C ASN A 29 -0.54 -4.32 10.41
N GLU A 30 -0.76 -3.00 10.45
CA GLU A 30 -1.99 -2.39 10.92
C GLU A 30 -2.93 -2.25 9.72
N PRO A 31 -4.18 -2.71 9.80
CA PRO A 31 -5.16 -2.55 8.72
C PRO A 31 -5.37 -1.06 8.47
N SER A 32 -4.63 -0.54 7.50
CA SER A 32 -4.67 0.87 7.13
C SER A 32 -5.97 1.12 6.36
N THR A 33 -6.65 2.22 6.65
CA THR A 33 -7.84 2.64 5.89
C THR A 33 -7.48 2.68 4.40
N PRO A 34 -8.15 1.90 3.54
CA PRO A 34 -7.83 1.85 2.13
C PRO A 34 -8.05 3.21 1.47
N ARG A 35 -7.27 3.50 0.44
CA ARG A 35 -7.32 4.77 -0.29
C ARG A 35 -7.57 4.58 -1.77
N THR A 36 -8.19 5.59 -2.39
CA THR A 36 -8.35 5.65 -3.83
C THR A 36 -6.98 5.63 -4.52
N GLY A 37 -6.85 4.82 -5.58
CA GLY A 37 -5.63 4.61 -6.33
C GLY A 37 -4.78 3.44 -5.86
N GLU A 38 -5.02 2.92 -4.65
CA GLU A 38 -4.35 1.72 -4.14
C GLU A 38 -4.88 0.44 -4.81
N SER A 39 -4.22 -0.69 -4.52
CA SER A 39 -4.63 -1.99 -5.04
C SER A 39 -5.79 -2.56 -4.24
N GLY A 40 -6.90 -2.85 -4.93
CA GLY A 40 -8.03 -3.59 -4.38
C GLY A 40 -7.90 -5.10 -4.54
N LYS A 41 -6.80 -5.59 -5.14
CA LYS A 41 -6.61 -7.01 -5.48
C LYS A 41 -6.63 -7.94 -4.25
N GLN A 42 -6.17 -7.45 -3.10
CA GLN A 42 -6.17 -8.21 -1.84
C GLN A 42 -7.54 -8.25 -1.15
N GLY A 43 -8.51 -7.45 -1.62
CA GLY A 43 -9.84 -7.42 -1.05
C GLY A 43 -10.68 -8.64 -1.43
N GLN A 44 -11.54 -9.05 -0.51
CA GLN A 44 -12.52 -10.11 -0.72
C GLN A 44 -13.66 -9.60 -1.61
N PRO A 45 -14.17 -10.38 -2.58
CA PRO A 45 -15.36 -10.02 -3.33
C PRO A 45 -16.54 -9.80 -2.38
N PHE A 46 -17.23 -8.67 -2.52
CA PHE A 46 -18.44 -8.40 -1.74
C PHE A 46 -19.66 -8.88 -2.53
N ASN A 47 -20.35 -9.92 -2.02
CA ASN A 47 -21.53 -10.44 -2.67
C ASN A 47 -22.77 -9.64 -2.27
N GLN A 48 -23.15 -8.71 -3.14
CA GLN A 48 -24.33 -7.86 -3.01
C GLN A 48 -25.64 -8.66 -2.86
N ALA A 49 -25.72 -9.91 -3.36
CA ALA A 49 -26.96 -10.69 -3.34
C ALA A 49 -27.48 -11.02 -1.92
N SER A 50 -26.60 -11.00 -0.92
CA SER A 50 -26.98 -11.19 0.48
C SER A 50 -27.25 -9.87 1.22
N GLU A 51 -26.77 -8.75 0.68
CA GLU A 51 -26.65 -7.45 1.33
C GLU A 51 -27.53 -6.43 0.59
N SER A 52 -28.84 -6.50 0.83
CA SER A 52 -29.93 -5.91 0.02
C SER A 52 -30.04 -4.37 0.02
N GLY A 53 -28.93 -3.63 0.13
CA GLY A 53 -28.92 -2.16 0.25
C GLY A 53 -28.05 -1.42 -0.76
N PHE A 54 -27.25 -2.11 -1.56
CA PHE A 54 -26.33 -1.46 -2.50
C PHE A 54 -26.86 -1.50 -3.93
N ASP A 55 -26.60 -0.43 -4.69
CA ASP A 55 -26.80 -0.42 -6.15
C ASP A 55 -25.79 -1.33 -6.85
N ARG A 56 -26.14 -1.86 -8.02
CA ARG A 56 -25.21 -2.65 -8.85
C ARG A 56 -23.92 -1.83 -9.10
N PRO A 57 -22.72 -2.45 -8.99
CA PRO A 57 -21.50 -1.72 -9.29
C PRO A 57 -21.50 -1.25 -10.76
N PRO A 58 -20.94 -0.06 -11.07
CA PRO A 58 -20.82 0.42 -12.44
C PRO A 58 -20.06 -0.57 -13.34
N GLN A 59 -20.26 -0.47 -14.67
CA GLN A 59 -19.56 -1.33 -15.61
C GLN A 59 -18.03 -1.24 -15.45
N GLY A 60 -17.37 -2.40 -15.47
CA GLY A 60 -15.92 -2.51 -15.27
C GLY A 60 -15.48 -2.31 -13.81
N GLN A 61 -16.42 -2.29 -12.87
CA GLN A 61 -16.12 -2.14 -11.44
C GLN A 61 -16.77 -3.25 -10.63
N GLU A 62 -16.19 -3.57 -9.48
CA GLU A 62 -16.66 -4.60 -8.55
C GLU A 62 -16.52 -4.10 -7.11
N TYR A 63 -17.48 -4.45 -6.26
CA TYR A 63 -17.36 -4.20 -4.82
C TYR A 63 -16.43 -5.22 -4.16
N ARG A 64 -15.52 -4.73 -3.33
CA ARG A 64 -14.64 -5.56 -2.52
C ARG A 64 -14.54 -5.05 -1.10
N VAL A 65 -14.27 -5.96 -0.18
CA VAL A 65 -13.96 -5.63 1.21
C VAL A 65 -12.45 -5.65 1.40
N VAL A 66 -11.87 -4.49 1.74
CA VAL A 66 -10.44 -4.33 2.05
C VAL A 66 -10.33 -3.73 3.45
N ASN A 67 -9.67 -4.42 4.38
CA ASN A 67 -9.50 -3.97 5.76
C ASN A 67 -10.84 -3.55 6.40
N ASP A 68 -11.88 -4.37 6.28
CA ASP A 68 -13.25 -4.11 6.77
C ASP A 68 -13.97 -2.91 6.13
N HIS A 69 -13.40 -2.32 5.08
CA HIS A 69 -14.04 -1.26 4.31
C HIS A 69 -14.60 -1.81 3.01
N LEU A 70 -15.83 -1.43 2.69
CA LEU A 70 -16.38 -1.63 1.36
C LEU A 70 -15.77 -0.62 0.40
N VAL A 71 -15.16 -1.11 -0.66
CA VAL A 71 -14.50 -0.33 -1.70
C VAL A 71 -15.01 -0.75 -3.08
N LEU A 72 -14.94 0.18 -4.02
CA LEU A 72 -15.21 -0.07 -5.43
C LEU A 72 -13.87 -0.19 -6.15
N VAL A 73 -13.71 -1.25 -6.93
CA VAL A 73 -12.45 -1.62 -7.58
C VAL A 73 -12.66 -1.72 -9.08
N ASP A 74 -11.81 -1.08 -9.86
CA ASP A 74 -11.74 -1.27 -11.32
C ASP A 74 -11.26 -2.70 -11.63
N THR A 75 -12.06 -3.47 -12.37
CA THR A 75 -11.77 -4.89 -12.65
C THR A 75 -10.65 -5.08 -13.67
N SER A 76 -10.30 -4.05 -14.43
CA SER A 76 -9.21 -4.11 -15.42
C SER A 76 -7.83 -4.01 -14.78
N LYS A 77 -7.68 -3.11 -13.79
CA LYS A 77 -6.40 -2.79 -13.14
C LYS A 77 -6.35 -3.19 -11.67
N PHE A 78 -7.44 -3.70 -11.11
CA PHE A 78 -7.64 -3.97 -9.69
C PHE A 78 -7.28 -2.79 -8.79
N ARG A 79 -7.63 -1.57 -9.23
CA ARG A 79 -7.39 -0.35 -8.46
C ARG A 79 -8.65 0.10 -7.74
N ILE A 80 -8.49 0.52 -6.49
CA ILE A 80 -9.55 1.15 -5.71
C ILE A 80 -9.90 2.47 -6.39
N VAL A 81 -11.12 2.58 -6.90
CA VAL A 81 -11.63 3.81 -7.52
C VAL A 81 -12.45 4.63 -6.52
N LYS A 82 -13.05 3.98 -5.52
CA LYS A 82 -13.82 4.65 -4.47
C LYS A 82 -13.79 3.84 -3.18
N VAL A 83 -13.75 4.53 -2.05
CA VAL A 83 -13.95 3.95 -0.71
C VAL A 83 -15.36 4.35 -0.26
N LEU A 84 -16.20 3.38 0.09
CA LEU A 84 -17.59 3.63 0.51
C LEU A 84 -17.71 3.80 2.01
N GLY A 85 -16.88 3.11 2.78
CA GLY A 85 -16.83 3.21 4.24
C GLY A 85 -16.62 1.86 4.91
N LEU A 86 -16.68 1.84 6.24
CA LEU A 86 -16.66 0.61 7.03
C LEU A 86 -17.91 -0.21 6.74
N LEU A 87 -17.73 -1.50 6.46
CA LEU A 87 -18.84 -2.39 6.10
C LEU A 87 -19.90 -2.43 7.22
N ASN A 88 -19.47 -2.55 8.48
CA ASN A 88 -20.37 -2.59 9.64
C ASN A 88 -21.26 -1.34 9.81
N ASN A 89 -20.84 -0.19 9.26
CA ASN A 89 -21.64 1.04 9.34
C ASN A 89 -22.64 1.17 8.17
N LEU A 90 -22.56 0.30 7.17
CA LEU A 90 -23.39 0.34 5.96
C LEU A 90 -24.52 -0.68 5.98
N THR A 91 -24.52 -1.62 6.93
CA THR A 91 -25.41 -2.79 6.97
C THR A 91 -26.23 -2.89 8.27
N ASP A 92 -26.19 -1.86 9.12
CA ASP A 92 -27.00 -1.72 10.35
C ASP A 92 -28.41 -1.17 10.06
#